data_AF-Q97KY0-F1
#
_entry.id   AF-Q97KY0-F1
#
_cell.length_a   1.000
_cell.length_b   1.000
_cell.length_c   1.000
_cell.angle_alpha   90.00
_cell.angle_beta   90.00
_cell.angle_gamma   90.00
#
_symmetry.space_group_name_H-M   'P 1'
#
loop_
_entity.id
_entity.type
_entity.pdbx_description
1 polymer ?
#
loop_
_entity_poly.entity_id
_entity_poly.type
_entity_poly.pdbx_seq_one_letter_code
_entity_poly.pdbx_strand_id
1 'polypeptide(L)'
;MNSSTENVTLKLKSEQLDIAKQWIQTEDVKAYKETSSIQKTFTIPVEREELVIEKIPTASDDKKEVIRIPLSEEEVNFSKHRIILEDVSIYKNQIEDVRHIEETLKKENPKIETFGNAKVIKK
;
A
#
# COMPACT_ATOMS: atom_id res chain seq x y z
N MET A 1 -37.98 71.54 34.41
CA MET A 1 -38.06 70.10 34.06
C MET A 1 -37.27 69.88 32.80
N ASN A 2 -36.30 68.96 32.83
CA ASN A 2 -35.85 68.11 31.72
C ASN A 2 -34.53 67.44 32.15
N SER A 3 -34.63 66.32 32.85
CA SER A 3 -33.49 65.42 33.02
C SER A 3 -33.35 64.62 31.73
N SER A 4 -32.39 64.99 30.89
CA SER A 4 -31.99 64.21 29.74
C SER A 4 -31.42 62.87 30.22
N THR A 5 -32.16 61.79 29.96
CA THR A 5 -31.73 60.43 30.30
C THR A 5 -30.67 59.98 29.29
N GLU A 6 -29.40 60.00 29.69
CA GLU A 6 -28.32 59.43 28.88
C GLU A 6 -28.34 57.90 28.99
N ASN A 7 -28.50 57.22 27.86
CA ASN A 7 -28.52 55.76 27.80
C ASN A 7 -27.11 55.22 27.54
N VAL A 8 -26.55 54.50 28.52
CA VAL A 8 -25.26 53.80 28.38
C VAL A 8 -25.51 52.33 28.06
N THR A 9 -24.94 51.83 26.97
CA THR A 9 -25.05 50.42 26.56
C THR A 9 -23.70 49.73 26.71
N LEU A 10 -23.65 48.65 27.48
CA LEU A 10 -22.45 47.82 27.64
C LEU A 10 -22.53 46.60 26.73
N LYS A 11 -21.53 46.41 25.85
CA LYS A 11 -21.41 45.22 25.00
C LYS A 11 -20.54 44.19 25.71
N LEU A 12 -21.18 43.13 26.21
CA LEU A 12 -20.51 42.01 26.86
C LEU A 12 -20.10 40.95 25.84
N LYS A 13 -19.00 40.26 26.11
CA LYS A 13 -18.50 39.16 25.30
C LYS A 13 -18.51 37.83 26.05
N SER A 14 -18.64 36.76 25.30
CA SER A 14 -18.47 35.38 25.78
C SER A 14 -17.59 34.61 24.81
N GLU A 15 -16.75 33.73 25.36
CA GLU A 15 -15.96 32.79 24.57
C GLU A 15 -16.82 31.60 24.12
N GLN A 16 -16.54 31.07 22.94
CA GLN A 16 -17.14 29.87 22.38
C GLN A 16 -16.01 28.94 21.91
N LEU A 17 -16.22 27.62 22.05
CA LEU A 17 -15.25 26.60 21.65
C LEU A 17 -15.72 25.86 20.40
N ASP A 18 -14.87 25.84 19.37
CA ASP A 18 -15.07 25.08 18.14
C ASP A 18 -14.00 23.98 18.04
N ILE A 19 -14.43 22.72 17.96
CA ILE A 19 -13.54 21.56 17.86
C ILE A 19 -13.65 20.95 16.47
N ALA A 20 -12.52 20.92 15.73
CA ALA A 20 -12.42 20.27 14.44
C ALA A 20 -11.31 19.20 14.46
N LYS A 21 -11.57 18.07 13.80
CA LYS A 21 -10.56 17.02 13.58
C LYS A 21 -10.06 17.10 12.14
N GLN A 22 -8.76 16.97 11.95
CA GLN A 22 -8.14 16.87 10.62
C GLN A 22 -7.33 15.58 10.53
N TRP A 23 -7.33 14.97 9.34
CA TRP A 23 -6.44 13.85 9.06
C TRP A 23 -5.03 14.36 8.83
N ILE A 24 -4.07 13.78 9.54
CA ILE A 24 -2.65 14.02 9.34
C ILE A 24 -2.04 12.73 8.80
N GLN A 25 -1.41 12.81 7.64
CA GLN A 25 -0.69 11.67 7.05
C GLN A 25 0.61 11.49 7.81
N THR A 26 0.73 10.37 8.53
CA THR A 26 1.91 10.08 9.35
C THR A 26 3.00 9.36 8.56
N GLU A 27 2.62 8.44 7.67
CA GLU A 27 3.56 7.58 6.95
C GLU A 27 3.03 7.15 5.57
N ASP A 28 3.97 6.89 4.66
CA ASP A 28 3.72 6.31 3.35
C ASP A 28 4.29 4.89 3.29
N VAL A 29 3.42 3.91 3.06
CA VAL A 29 3.83 2.53 2.82
C VAL A 29 3.72 2.23 1.32
N LYS A 30 4.83 1.79 0.73
CA LYS A 30 4.89 1.35 -0.67
C LYS A 30 5.17 -0.14 -0.72
N ALA A 31 4.27 -0.89 -1.34
CA ALA A 31 4.44 -2.33 -1.56
C ALA A 31 4.90 -2.58 -3.00
N TYR A 32 5.93 -3.41 -3.14
CA TYR A 32 6.46 -3.81 -4.44
C TYR A 32 6.64 -5.32 -4.48
N LYS A 33 6.46 -5.89 -5.67
CA LYS A 33 6.78 -7.28 -5.93
C LYS A 33 8.20 -7.38 -6.46
N GLU A 34 9.06 -8.10 -5.76
CA GLU A 34 10.37 -8.50 -6.26
C GLU A 34 10.24 -9.85 -7.02
N THR A 35 11.00 -10.01 -8.11
CA THR A 35 11.02 -11.27 -8.87
C THR A 35 12.46 -11.75 -8.96
N SER A 36 12.73 -12.95 -8.44
CA SER A 36 14.01 -13.61 -8.54
C SER A 36 13.94 -14.80 -9.51
N SER A 37 15.04 -15.04 -10.23
CA SER A 37 15.16 -16.16 -11.16
C SER A 37 16.16 -17.17 -10.62
N ILE A 38 15.78 -18.44 -10.59
CA ILE A 38 16.66 -19.55 -10.20
C ILE A 38 17.06 -20.31 -11.47
N GLN A 39 18.36 -20.44 -11.70
CA GLN A 39 18.89 -21.30 -12.75
C GLN A 39 18.84 -22.76 -12.30
N LYS A 40 18.32 -23.63 -13.17
CA LYS A 40 18.28 -25.08 -12.96
C LYS A 40 18.86 -25.77 -14.19
N THR A 41 19.72 -26.74 -13.96
CA THR A 41 20.33 -27.57 -15.01
C THR A 41 19.70 -28.95 -14.98
N PHE A 42 19.37 -29.48 -16.14
CA PHE A 42 18.79 -30.82 -16.30
C PHE A 42 19.68 -31.61 -17.27
N THR A 43 19.94 -32.87 -16.94
CA THR A 43 20.60 -33.82 -17.85
C THR A 43 19.53 -34.80 -18.31
N ILE A 44 19.25 -34.81 -19.61
CA ILE A 44 18.19 -35.63 -20.21
C ILE A 44 18.88 -36.58 -21.20
N PRO A 45 18.77 -37.91 -21.02
CA PRO A 45 19.26 -38.85 -22.02
C PRO A 45 18.43 -38.70 -23.29
N VAL A 46 19.10 -38.73 -24.43
CA VAL A 46 18.46 -38.73 -25.76
C VAL A 46 18.97 -39.91 -26.55
N GLU A 47 18.06 -40.56 -27.26
CA GLU A 47 18.36 -41.67 -28.16
C GLU A 47 18.50 -41.16 -29.61
N ARG A 48 19.36 -41.84 -30.36
CA ARG A 48 19.48 -41.65 -31.81
C ARG A 48 19.50 -43.00 -32.51
N GLU A 49 18.87 -43.04 -33.67
CA GLU A 49 18.81 -44.21 -34.51
C GLU A 49 19.78 -44.04 -35.69
N GLU A 50 20.70 -44.99 -35.84
CA GLU A 50 21.67 -45.03 -36.95
C GLU A 50 21.50 -46.32 -37.74
N LEU A 51 21.39 -46.22 -39.08
CA LEU A 51 21.56 -47.37 -39.96
C LEU A 51 23.06 -47.64 -40.14
N VAL A 52 23.49 -48.86 -39.81
CA VAL A 52 24.88 -49.31 -39.97
C VAL A 52 24.96 -50.35 -41.09
N ILE A 53 25.76 -50.05 -42.11
CA ILE A 53 26.02 -50.98 -43.22
C ILE A 53 27.48 -51.39 -43.13
N GLU A 54 27.72 -52.69 -42.88
CA GLU A 54 29.06 -53.27 -42.81
C GLU A 54 29.37 -54.07 -44.07
N LYS A 55 30.49 -53.75 -44.72
CA LYS A 55 31.03 -54.55 -45.82
C LYS A 55 32.05 -55.55 -45.26
N ILE A 56 31.68 -56.82 -45.31
CA ILE A 56 32.55 -57.92 -44.88
C ILE A 56 33.38 -58.38 -46.09
N PRO A 57 34.71 -58.20 -46.08
CA PRO A 57 35.56 -58.63 -47.17
C PRO A 57 35.68 -60.17 -47.21
N THR A 58 35.75 -60.72 -48.42
CA THR A 58 35.85 -62.17 -48.65
C THR A 58 37.31 -62.66 -48.76
N ALA A 59 38.26 -61.74 -48.96
CA ALA A 59 39.70 -62.02 -49.01
C ALA A 59 40.43 -61.29 -47.86
N SER A 60 41.50 -61.90 -47.34
CA SER A 60 42.20 -61.45 -46.13
C SER A 60 42.91 -60.08 -46.25
N ASP A 61 43.03 -59.53 -47.46
CA ASP A 61 43.78 -58.29 -47.74
C ASP A 61 42.88 -57.06 -47.98
N ASP A 62 41.55 -57.23 -47.95
CA ASP A 62 40.59 -56.15 -48.12
C ASP A 62 40.23 -55.46 -46.78
N LYS A 63 40.09 -54.14 -46.80
CA LYS A 63 39.72 -53.35 -45.62
C LYS A 63 38.22 -53.42 -45.35
N LYS A 64 37.86 -53.58 -44.08
CA LYS A 64 36.46 -53.46 -43.62
C LYS A 64 35.98 -52.01 -43.80
N GLU A 65 34.85 -51.83 -44.46
CA GLU A 65 34.20 -50.53 -44.64
C GLU A 65 32.88 -50.52 -43.86
N VAL A 66 32.65 -49.46 -43.09
CA VAL A 66 31.41 -49.25 -42.33
C VAL A 66 30.83 -47.90 -42.70
N ILE A 67 29.57 -47.90 -43.12
CA ILE A 67 28.80 -46.67 -43.42
C ILE A 67 27.75 -46.52 -42.34
N ARG A 68 27.65 -45.31 -41.76
CA ARG A 68 26.64 -44.94 -40.77
C ARG A 68 25.77 -43.83 -41.33
N ILE A 69 24.45 -44.04 -41.33
CA ILE A 69 23.47 -43.06 -41.81
C ILE A 69 22.52 -42.74 -40.64
N PRO A 70 22.45 -41.50 -40.15
CA PRO A 70 21.48 -41.12 -39.11
C PRO A 70 20.06 -41.17 -39.68
N LEU A 71 19.13 -41.78 -38.93
CA LEU A 71 17.72 -41.90 -39.33
C LEU A 71 16.82 -40.98 -38.52
N SER A 72 16.96 -41.00 -37.19
CA SER A 72 16.13 -40.23 -36.26
C SER A 72 16.90 -39.87 -34.99
N GLU A 73 16.51 -38.78 -34.33
CA GLU A 73 17.08 -38.31 -33.07
C GLU A 73 15.95 -37.77 -32.19
N GLU A 74 16.00 -38.04 -30.90
CA GLU A 74 15.06 -37.48 -29.93
C GLU A 74 15.30 -35.98 -29.68
N GLU A 75 14.23 -35.20 -29.75
CA GLU A 75 14.27 -33.76 -29.47
C GLU A 75 13.65 -33.43 -28.11
N VAL A 76 14.41 -32.73 -27.27
CA VAL A 76 13.94 -32.30 -25.94
C VAL A 76 13.24 -30.94 -26.03
N ASN A 77 11.96 -30.90 -25.69
CA ASN A 77 11.15 -29.69 -25.61
C ASN A 77 10.76 -29.38 -24.16
N PHE A 78 10.90 -28.12 -23.73
CA PHE A 78 10.54 -27.70 -22.37
C PHE A 78 9.63 -26.47 -22.36
N SER A 79 8.66 -26.45 -21.44
CA SER A 79 7.75 -25.32 -21.21
C SER A 79 7.68 -24.98 -19.74
N LYS A 80 7.49 -23.69 -19.42
CA LYS A 80 7.33 -23.20 -18.05
C LYS A 80 5.95 -22.56 -17.92
N HIS A 81 5.22 -22.93 -16.88
CA HIS A 81 3.93 -22.34 -16.54
C HIS A 81 4.03 -21.59 -15.21
N ARG A 82 3.43 -20.40 -15.13
CA ARG A 82 3.37 -19.61 -13.89
C ARG A 82 2.24 -20.14 -13.02
N ILE A 83 2.51 -20.25 -11.72
CA ILE A 83 1.54 -20.65 -10.71
C ILE A 83 1.52 -19.54 -9.66
N ILE A 84 0.32 -19.15 -9.21
CA ILE A 84 0.14 -18.23 -8.08
C ILE A 84 0.35 -19.04 -6.81
N LEU A 85 1.32 -18.65 -5.99
CA LEU A 85 1.63 -19.36 -4.74
C LEU A 85 0.90 -18.75 -3.54
N GLU A 86 0.76 -17.43 -3.51
CA GLU A 86 0.22 -16.70 -2.37
C GLU A 86 -0.47 -15.40 -2.82
N ASP A 87 -1.53 -15.03 -2.08
CA ASP A 87 -2.22 -13.76 -2.21
C ASP A 87 -1.94 -12.88 -0.98
N VAL A 88 -1.43 -11.67 -1.22
CA VAL A 88 -1.14 -10.70 -0.16
C VAL A 88 -2.15 -9.54 -0.23
N SER A 89 -2.88 -9.31 0.85
CA SER A 89 -3.88 -8.23 0.96
C SER A 89 -3.39 -7.12 1.90
N ILE A 90 -3.41 -5.88 1.43
CA ILE A 90 -3.00 -4.69 2.19
C ILE A 90 -4.20 -3.76 2.31
N TYR A 91 -4.58 -3.40 3.53
CA TYR A 91 -5.70 -2.50 3.79
C TYR A 91 -5.40 -1.55 4.94
N LYS A 92 -5.99 -0.35 4.87
CA LYS A 92 -5.92 0.66 5.94
C LYS A 92 -7.08 0.42 6.90
N ASN A 93 -6.78 0.20 8.17
CA ASN A 93 -7.81 0.14 9.22
C ASN A 93 -7.95 1.51 9.89
N GLN A 94 -9.19 1.95 10.12
CA GLN A 94 -9.48 3.13 10.94
C GLN A 94 -9.87 2.66 12.33
N ILE A 95 -9.14 3.13 13.34
CA ILE A 95 -9.42 2.83 14.74
C ILE A 95 -9.98 4.12 15.35
N GLU A 96 -11.14 4.03 15.99
CA GLU A 96 -11.72 5.13 16.74
C GLU A 96 -11.16 5.14 18.16
N ASP A 97 -10.67 6.31 18.58
CA ASP A 97 -10.16 6.55 19.93
C ASP A 97 -10.80 7.84 20.48
N VAL A 98 -11.03 7.88 21.79
CA VAL A 98 -11.72 8.98 22.46
C VAL A 98 -10.72 9.78 23.27
N ARG A 99 -10.46 11.03 22.85
CA ARG A 99 -9.66 11.98 23.62
C ARG A 99 -10.55 12.92 24.41
N HIS A 100 -10.30 13.02 25.71
CA HIS A 100 -10.94 14.01 26.58
C HIS A 100 -10.18 15.34 26.50
N ILE A 101 -10.92 16.44 26.30
CA ILE A 101 -10.40 17.81 26.29
C ILE A 101 -11.25 18.60 27.29
N GLU A 102 -10.59 19.28 28.23
CA GLU A 102 -11.23 20.18 29.19
C GLU A 102 -10.76 21.61 28.93
N GLU A 103 -11.71 22.54 28.78
CA GLU A 103 -11.42 23.96 28.55
C GLU A 103 -12.33 24.86 29.39
N THR A 104 -11.79 25.99 29.85
CA THR A 104 -12.53 26.96 30.68
C THR A 104 -12.91 28.18 29.85
N LEU A 105 -14.21 28.39 29.63
CA LEU A 105 -14.73 29.53 28.87
C LEU A 105 -15.06 30.72 29.78
N LYS A 106 -14.65 31.92 29.36
CA LYS A 106 -14.94 33.16 30.06
C LYS A 106 -16.21 33.81 29.54
N LYS A 107 -16.95 34.42 30.46
CA LYS A 107 -18.12 35.24 30.17
C LYS A 107 -18.07 36.52 30.98
N GLU A 108 -18.17 37.64 30.29
CA GLU A 108 -18.28 38.94 30.95
C GLU A 108 -19.70 39.09 31.52
N ASN A 109 -19.78 39.41 32.81
CA ASN A 109 -21.04 39.70 33.49
C ASN A 109 -21.05 41.19 33.88
N PRO A 110 -22.16 41.92 33.64
CA PRO A 110 -22.21 43.34 33.93
C PRO A 110 -22.33 43.54 35.44
N LYS A 111 -21.35 44.20 36.06
CA LYS A 111 -21.44 44.67 37.44
C LYS A 111 -21.76 46.16 37.43
N ILE A 112 -22.87 46.55 38.04
CA ILE A 112 -23.33 47.94 38.09
C ILE A 112 -23.27 48.41 39.54
N GLU A 113 -22.47 49.44 39.81
CA GLU A 113 -22.41 50.13 41.09
C GLU A 113 -22.93 51.55 40.91
N THR A 114 -23.92 51.96 41.72
CA THR A 114 -24.58 53.26 41.61
C THR A 114 -24.24 54.14 42.81
N PHE A 115 -23.83 55.37 42.55
CA PHE A 115 -23.63 56.40 43.59
C PHE A 115 -24.72 57.48 43.46
N GLY A 116 -25.33 57.90 44.58
CA GLY A 116 -26.46 58.85 44.58
C GLY A 116 -27.82 58.23 44.19
N ASN A 117 -28.76 59.03 43.68
CA ASN A 117 -30.13 58.59 43.32
C ASN A 117 -30.23 57.99 41.90
N ALA A 118 -29.31 57.10 41.50
CA ALA A 118 -29.35 56.48 40.18
C ALA A 118 -30.33 55.29 40.13
N LYS A 119 -31.15 55.21 39.07
CA LYS A 119 -32.17 54.16 38.87
C LYS A 119 -31.73 53.18 37.79
N VAL A 120 -31.43 51.94 38.17
CA VAL A 120 -31.06 50.86 37.23
C VAL A 120 -32.32 50.17 36.71
N ILE A 121 -32.49 50.11 35.39
CA ILE A 121 -33.58 49.39 34.73
C ILE A 121 -32.96 48.19 34.00
N LYS A 122 -33.15 46.98 34.52
CA LYS A 122 -32.80 45.74 33.81
C LYS A 122 -33.95 45.37 32.89
N LYS A 123 -33.65 45.07 31.64
CA LYS A 123 -34.63 44.61 30.64
C LYS A 123 -34.42 43.14 30.35
#